data_AF-A0A3M3ZUZ9-F1
#
_entry.id   AF-A0A3M3ZUZ9-F1
#
_cell.length_a   1.000
_cell.length_b   1.000
_cell.length_c   1.000
_cell.angle_alpha   90.00
_cell.angle_beta   90.00
_cell.angle_gamma   90.00
#
_symmetry.space_group_name_H-M   'P 1'
#
loop_
_entity.id
_entity.type
_entity.pdbx_description
1 polymer ?
#
loop_
_entity_poly.entity_id
_entity_poly.type
_entity_poly.pdbx_seq_one_letter_code
_entity_poly.pdbx_strand_id
1 'polypeptide(L)' 'MRTITLRAVLKFSTLALAMSGAAYASADEVQVAVAANFTAPIQAIATDFEKDTGHKLVAAFGATGQFLSLIHI' A
#
# COMPACT_ATOMS: atom_id res chain seq x y z
N MET A 1 -3.92 -20.92 -43.20
CA MET A 1 -2.83 -20.95 -42.19
C MET A 1 -2.53 -19.59 -41.54
N ARG A 2 -2.46 -18.45 -42.26
CA ARG A 2 -2.15 -17.12 -41.68
C ARG A 2 -3.15 -16.56 -40.64
N THR A 3 -4.43 -16.96 -40.68
CA THR A 3 -5.47 -16.46 -39.76
C THR A 3 -5.50 -17.18 -38.41
N ILE A 4 -5.00 -18.41 -38.34
CA ILE A 4 -4.94 -19.21 -37.11
C ILE A 4 -3.79 -18.71 -36.20
N THR A 5 -2.66 -18.35 -36.80
CA THR A 5 -1.52 -17.75 -36.09
C THR A 5 -1.85 -16.37 -35.54
N LEU A 6 -2.61 -15.53 -36.27
CA LEU A 6 -3.00 -14.20 -35.79
C LEU A 6 -3.91 -14.28 -34.54
N ARG A 7 -4.87 -15.22 -34.53
CA ARG A 7 -5.76 -15.46 -33.38
C ARG A 7 -5.01 -16.06 -32.19
N ALA A 8 -4.03 -16.92 -32.44
CA ALA A 8 -3.20 -17.51 -31.39
C ALA A 8 -2.29 -16.44 -30.73
N VAL A 9 -1.66 -15.57 -31.53
CA VAL A 9 -0.83 -14.46 -31.02
C VAL A 9 -1.67 -13.48 -30.21
N LEU A 10 -2.89 -13.15 -30.66
CA LEU A 10 -3.78 -12.25 -29.92
C LEU A 10 -4.18 -12.83 -28.56
N LYS A 11 -4.50 -14.14 -28.50
CA LYS A 11 -4.84 -14.83 -27.24
C LYS A 11 -3.65 -14.92 -26.28
N PHE A 12 -2.45 -15.19 -26.80
CA PHE A 12 -1.22 -15.20 -26.01
C PHE A 12 -0.91 -13.82 -25.43
N SER A 13 -1.08 -12.76 -26.22
CA SER A 13 -0.86 -11.38 -25.78
C SER A 13 -1.83 -10.96 -24.67
N THR A 14 -3.11 -11.34 -24.78
CA THR A 14 -4.10 -11.06 -23.72
C THR A 14 -3.81 -11.81 -22.43
N LEU A 15 -3.33 -13.05 -22.50
CA LEU A 15 -2.97 -13.83 -21.32
C LEU A 15 -1.73 -13.26 -20.62
N ALA A 16 -0.73 -12.84 -21.39
CA ALA A 16 0.48 -12.21 -20.87
C ALA A 16 0.15 -10.89 -20.13
N LEU A 17 -0.74 -10.06 -20.70
CA LEU A 17 -1.15 -8.80 -20.06
C LEU A 17 -1.95 -9.02 -18.76
N ALA A 18 -2.79 -10.05 -18.71
CA ALA A 18 -3.55 -10.40 -17.50
C ALA A 18 -2.65 -10.86 -16.35
N MET A 19 -1.51 -11.50 -16.64
CA MET A 19 -0.57 -11.97 -15.61
C MET A 19 0.32 -10.85 -15.04
N SER A 20 0.48 -9.73 -15.76
CA SER A 20 1.29 -8.59 -15.30
C SER A 20 0.64 -7.76 -14.19
N GLY A 21 -0.63 -7.97 -13.88
CA GLY A 21 -1.39 -7.19 -12.89
C GLY A 21 -1.14 -7.57 -11.43
N ALA A 22 -0.41 -8.65 -11.14
CA ALA A 22 -0.07 -9.07 -9.78
C ALA A 22 1.16 -8.30 -9.24
N ALA A 23 1.14 -6.96 -9.36
CA ALA A 23 2.10 -6.14 -8.63
C ALA A 23 1.75 -6.25 -7.14
N TYR A 24 2.64 -6.86 -6.37
CA TYR A 24 2.57 -6.82 -4.92
C TYR A 24 2.71 -5.36 -4.49
N ALA A 25 1.62 -4.75 -4.02
CA ALA A 25 1.66 -3.46 -3.37
C ALA A 25 2.33 -3.65 -1.99
N SER A 26 3.66 -3.58 -1.96
CA SER A 26 4.42 -3.58 -0.70
C SER A 26 4.37 -2.18 -0.11
N ALA A 27 3.49 -1.95 0.86
CA ALA A 27 3.49 -0.72 1.64
C ALA A 27 4.66 -0.77 2.62
N ASP A 28 5.82 -0.27 2.21
CA ASP A 28 7.04 -0.24 3.05
C ASP A 28 6.84 0.59 4.33
N GLU A 29 6.05 1.65 4.23
CA GLU A 29 5.71 2.55 5.34
C GLU A 29 4.20 2.76 5.45
N VAL A 30 3.69 2.69 6.68
CA VAL A 30 2.29 2.98 7.02
C VAL A 30 2.22 4.34 7.69
N GLN A 31 1.56 5.29 7.03
CA GLN A 31 1.37 6.64 7.58
C GLN A 31 0.15 6.70 8.49
N VAL A 32 0.35 7.24 9.70
CA VAL A 32 -0.71 7.35 10.72
C VAL A 32 -0.77 8.78 11.25
N ALA A 33 -1.94 9.42 11.13
CA ALA A 33 -2.22 10.69 11.78
C ALA A 33 -2.67 10.45 13.23
N VAL A 34 -1.99 11.08 14.19
CA VAL A 34 -2.20 10.84 15.61
C VAL A 34 -2.51 12.16 16.33
N ALA A 35 -3.60 12.19 17.08
CA ALA A 35 -3.88 13.32 17.96
C ALA A 35 -2.77 13.46 19.01
N ALA A 36 -2.29 14.68 19.25
CA ALA A 36 -1.11 14.96 20.08
C ALA A 36 -1.12 14.27 21.46
N ASN A 37 -2.30 14.09 22.06
CA ASN A 37 -2.50 13.44 23.36
C ASN A 37 -2.12 11.94 23.37
N PHE A 38 -1.94 11.31 22.20
CA PHE A 38 -1.65 9.88 22.03
C PHE A 38 -0.24 9.59 21.51
N THR A 39 0.67 10.57 21.62
CA THR A 39 2.06 10.42 21.17
C THR A 39 2.76 9.23 21.85
N ALA A 40 2.77 9.19 23.19
CA ALA A 40 3.45 8.14 23.94
C ALA A 40 2.83 6.73 23.71
N PRO A 41 1.50 6.56 23.72
CA PRO A 41 0.87 5.30 23.34
C PRO A 41 1.25 4.80 21.94
N ILE A 42 1.27 5.67 20.92
CA ILE A 42 1.60 5.25 19.55
C ILE A 42 3.07 4.87 19.42
N GLN A 43 3.97 5.58 20.10
CA GLN A 43 5.40 5.22 20.09
C GLN A 43 5.63 3.80 20.64
N ALA A 44 4.90 3.39 21.68
CA ALA A 44 5.00 2.04 22.22
C ALA A 44 4.49 0.98 21.22
N ILE A 45 3.38 1.27 20.52
CA ILE A 45 2.77 0.34 19.56
C ILE A 45 3.60 0.22 18.27
N ALA A 46 4.32 1.27 17.86
CA ALA A 46 5.09 1.29 16.62
C ALA A 46 6.11 0.14 16.53
N THR A 47 6.79 -0.18 17.64
CA THR A 47 7.77 -1.27 17.69
C THR A 47 7.11 -2.65 17.51
N ASP A 48 5.99 -2.88 18.18
CA ASP A 48 5.26 -4.15 18.05
C ASP A 48 4.65 -4.29 16.65
N PHE A 49 4.14 -3.19 16.09
CA PHE A 49 3.62 -3.16 14.73
C PHE A 49 4.67 -3.54 13.68
N GLU A 50 5.87 -2.96 13.77
CA GLU A 50 6.98 -3.26 12.86
C GLU A 50 7.44 -4.72 13.00
N LYS A 51 7.48 -5.24 14.22
CA LYS A 51 7.83 -6.64 14.48
C LYS A 51 6.82 -7.62 13.89
N ASP A 52 5.52 -7.32 14.03
CA ASP A 52 4.45 -8.24 13.61
C ASP A 52 4.18 -8.20 12.10
N THR A 53 4.41 -7.05 11.46
CA THR A 53 4.05 -6.83 10.05
C THR A 53 5.25 -6.69 9.12
N GLY A 54 6.43 -6.37 9.65
CA GLY A 54 7.59 -5.95 8.86
C GLY A 54 7.45 -4.56 8.24
N HIS A 55 6.36 -3.84 8.52
CA HIS A 55 6.09 -2.51 7.99
C HIS A 55 6.40 -1.44 9.01
N LYS A 56 7.02 -0.35 8.58
CA LYS A 56 7.36 0.76 9.47
C LYS A 56 6.16 1.66 9.69
N LEU A 57 5.85 1.97 10.95
CA LEU A 57 4.81 2.93 11.30
C LEU A 57 5.38 4.35 11.34
N VAL A 58 4.90 5.22 10.46
CA VAL A 58 5.29 6.63 10.38
C VAL A 58 4.14 7.48 10.92
N ALA A 59 4.30 7.97 12.15
CA ALA A 59 3.28 8.77 12.82
C ALA A 59 3.51 10.28 12.67
N ALA A 60 2.46 11.02 12.36
CA ALA A 60 2.43 12.48 12.41
C ALA A 60 1.55 12.94 13.59
N PHE A 61 2.07 13.81 14.46
CA PHE A 61 1.39 14.25 15.70
C PHE A 61 0.95 15.72 15.67
N GLY A 62 -0.27 16.01 16.10
CA GLY A 62 -0.89 17.32 15.88
C GLY A 62 -2.30 17.46 16.48
N ALA A 63 -2.84 18.68 16.46
CA ALA A 63 -4.23 18.93 16.88
C ALA A 63 -5.19 18.29 15.87
N THR A 64 -6.31 17.75 16.33
CA THR A 64 -7.23 16.87 15.57
C THR A 64 -7.71 17.45 14.22
N GLY A 65 -7.64 18.76 14.01
CA GLY A 65 -7.98 19.44 12.75
C GLY A 65 -6.83 19.64 11.74
N GLN A 66 -5.57 19.41 12.12
CA GLN A 66 -4.40 19.69 11.28
C GLN A 66 -4.03 18.55 10.30
N PHE A 67 -4.69 17.39 10.41
CA PHE A 67 -4.38 16.19 9.62
C PHE A 67 -5.36 15.84 8.52
N LEU A 68 -6.27 16.76 8.18
CA LEU A 68 -7.17 16.62 7.04
C LEU A 68 -6.44 16.33 5.70
N SER A 69 -5.15 16.65 5.59
CA SER A 69 -4.33 16.35 4.40
C SER A 69 -3.67 14.96 4.40
N LEU A 70 -3.60 14.27 5.55
CA LEU A 70 -2.96 12.94 5.68
C LEU A 70 -3.95 11.78 5.55
N ILE A 71 -5.25 12.06 5.69
CA ILE A 71 -6.33 11.07 5.53
C ILE A 71 -7.06 11.45 4.25
N HIS A 72 -6.65 10.87 3.12
CA HIS A 72 -7.41 10.97 1.88
C HIS A 72 -8.64 10.08 2.04
N ILE A 73 -9.76 10.67 2.46
CA ILE A 73 -11.09 10.04 2.44
C ILE A 73 -11.64 10.16 1.02
#